data_AF-A0A2I0DYK9-F1
#
_entry.id   AF-A0A2I0DYK9-F1
#
_cell.length_a   1.000
_cell.length_b   1.000
_cell.length_c   1.000
_cell.angle_alpha   90.00
_cell.angle_beta   90.00
_cell.angle_gamma   90.00
#
_symmetry.space_group_name_H-M   'P 1'
#
loop_
_entity.id
_entity.type
_entity.pdbx_description
1 polymer ?
#
loop_
_entity_poly.entity_id
_entity_poly.type
_entity_poly.pdbx_seq_one_letter_code
_entity_poly.pdbx_strand_id
1 'polypeptide(L)'
;MVDKTTVADKQDDSELATSVIEKPKKKMSMSTLVLLSFAAGIASGLFFGEMLAWMSVIGDAFIKLLQMTIIPYIIVSLISSLGSLTMVQAKSLGVKVGKLMLVIWLFGLLTMYLIKYTFPDWQAGEFFSLTALEDPNSINLLDIYIPSNPFFSLSNSYIPAIVLFCVATGIALISIDKKDSLMRPMQLLGEAFNKVTQSIVKLMPIGIFAMTAATAGTMDFEEFQKLQVYFVAHVVMTIILTYWVLPAILATITPFSYRDIT
;
A
#
# COMPACT_ATOMS: atom_id res chain seq x y z
N MET A 1 77.02 -3.86 39.78
CA MET A 1 76.91 -2.47 39.29
C MET A 1 75.68 -2.39 38.39
N VAL A 2 74.56 -1.90 38.94
CA VAL A 2 73.79 -0.71 38.48
C VAL A 2 72.96 -1.01 37.21
N ASP A 3 71.68 -1.37 37.32
CA ASP A 3 70.46 -0.52 37.44
C ASP A 3 69.91 0.01 36.08
N LYS A 4 68.57 0.07 36.01
CA LYS A 4 67.65 0.70 35.05
C LYS A 4 67.20 -0.10 33.83
N THR A 5 66.06 -0.78 33.97
CA THR A 5 64.85 -0.57 33.14
C THR A 5 63.70 -1.48 33.63
N THR A 6 63.42 -1.40 34.93
CA THR A 6 62.03 -1.55 35.40
C THR A 6 61.37 -0.20 35.13
N VAL A 7 60.07 -0.20 34.78
CA VAL A 7 59.24 0.98 34.43
C VAL A 7 59.23 1.34 32.93
N ALA A 8 58.72 0.44 32.07
CA ALA A 8 58.12 0.82 30.79
C ALA A 8 57.12 -0.21 30.22
N ASP A 9 56.64 -1.16 31.02
CA ASP A 9 55.83 -2.28 30.51
C ASP A 9 54.62 -2.56 31.41
N LYS A 10 53.94 -1.48 31.85
CA LYS A 10 52.79 -1.60 32.75
C LYS A 10 51.66 -0.63 32.41
N GLN A 11 51.58 -0.25 31.14
CA GLN A 11 50.60 0.76 30.71
C GLN A 11 49.90 0.44 29.39
N ASP A 12 50.16 -0.72 28.77
CA ASP A 12 49.51 -1.13 27.51
C ASP A 12 48.57 -2.34 27.64
N ASP A 13 48.47 -2.95 28.84
CA ASP A 13 47.62 -4.14 29.07
C ASP A 13 46.26 -3.81 29.70
N SER A 14 45.96 -2.53 29.96
CA SER A 14 44.73 -2.08 30.62
C SER A 14 43.69 -1.44 29.69
N GLU A 15 43.99 -1.26 28.40
CA GLU A 15 43.05 -0.63 27.44
C GLU A 15 42.40 -1.61 26.45
N LEU A 16 42.85 -2.87 26.38
CA LEU A 16 42.31 -3.87 25.45
C LEU A 16 41.10 -4.67 25.98
N ALA A 17 40.66 -4.42 27.22
CA ALA A 17 39.60 -5.21 27.86
C ALA A 17 38.29 -4.45 28.10
N THR A 18 37.97 -3.43 27.28
CA THR A 18 36.61 -2.88 27.24
C THR A 18 36.09 -2.74 25.81
N SER A 19 36.19 -3.80 25.01
CA SER A 19 35.27 -3.96 23.88
C SER A 19 33.89 -4.22 24.46
N VAL A 20 33.16 -3.15 24.79
CA VAL A 20 31.74 -3.21 25.10
C VAL A 20 31.09 -3.95 23.95
N ILE A 21 30.71 -5.21 24.19
CA ILE A 21 29.86 -5.97 23.28
C ILE A 21 28.51 -5.27 23.33
N GLU A 22 28.33 -4.23 22.50
CA GLU A 22 27.01 -3.67 22.22
C GLU A 22 26.19 -4.80 21.59
N LYS A 23 25.32 -5.41 22.41
CA LYS A 23 24.29 -6.32 21.91
C LYS A 23 23.56 -5.61 20.79
N PRO A 24 23.42 -6.21 19.59
CA PRO A 24 22.71 -5.56 18.50
C PRO A 24 21.29 -5.29 18.96
N LYS A 25 20.95 -4.01 19.19
CA LYS A 25 19.57 -3.58 19.45
C LYS A 25 18.74 -4.08 18.27
N LYS A 26 17.86 -5.06 18.53
CA LYS A 26 16.92 -5.60 17.56
C LYS A 26 16.04 -4.45 17.07
N LYS A 27 16.43 -3.82 15.95
CA LYS A 27 15.64 -2.77 15.31
C LYS A 27 14.30 -3.40 14.93
N MET A 28 13.21 -2.86 15.47
CA MET A 28 11.87 -3.36 15.13
C MET A 28 11.64 -3.19 13.63
N SER A 29 10.96 -4.16 13.01
CA SER A 29 10.54 -4.02 11.62
C SER A 29 9.59 -2.82 11.49
N MET A 30 9.65 -2.11 10.36
CA MET A 30 8.73 -1.00 10.06
C MET A 30 7.27 -1.42 10.18
N SER A 31 6.93 -2.65 9.78
CA SER A 31 5.58 -3.20 9.92
C SER A 31 5.14 -3.31 11.39
N THR A 32 6.04 -3.77 12.27
CA THR A 32 5.76 -3.84 13.71
C THR A 32 5.61 -2.46 14.32
N LEU A 33 6.43 -1.50 13.89
CA LEU A 33 6.35 -0.11 14.35
C LEU A 33 5.02 0.54 13.94
N VAL A 34 4.57 0.31 12.71
CA VAL A 34 3.26 0.78 12.22
C VAL A 34 2.11 0.15 13.00
N LEU A 35 2.15 -1.16 13.25
CA LEU A 35 1.14 -1.85 14.06
C LEU A 35 1.08 -1.32 15.49
N LEU A 36 2.25 -1.07 16.09
CA LEU A 36 2.33 -0.49 17.43
C LEU A 36 1.78 0.94 17.45
N SER A 37 2.13 1.77 16.46
CA SER A 37 1.60 3.12 16.32
C SER A 37 0.08 3.14 16.12
N PHE A 38 -0.46 2.21 15.33
CA PHE A 38 -1.90 2.04 15.13
C PHE A 38 -2.60 1.69 16.44
N ALA A 39 -2.11 0.66 17.16
CA ALA A 39 -2.68 0.25 18.44
C ALA A 39 -2.56 1.35 19.51
N ALA A 40 -1.41 2.01 19.58
CA ALA A 40 -1.18 3.13 20.51
C ALA A 40 -2.07 4.32 20.17
N GLY A 41 -2.32 4.60 18.89
CA GLY A 41 -3.22 5.66 18.45
C GLY A 41 -4.65 5.40 18.87
N ILE A 42 -5.18 4.20 18.61
CA ILE A 42 -6.52 3.80 19.08
C ILE A 42 -6.62 3.90 20.60
N ALA A 43 -5.66 3.35 21.35
CA ALA A 43 -5.69 3.41 22.80
C ALA A 43 -5.70 4.87 23.29
N SER A 44 -4.81 5.71 22.76
CA SER A 44 -4.74 7.13 23.11
C SER A 44 -6.04 7.87 22.76
N GLY A 45 -6.61 7.62 21.59
CA GLY A 45 -7.90 8.18 21.16
C GLY A 45 -9.01 7.86 22.15
N LEU A 46 -9.15 6.59 22.54
CA LEU A 46 -10.18 6.15 23.49
C LEU A 46 -9.98 6.72 24.90
N PHE A 47 -8.74 6.91 25.34
CA PHE A 47 -8.45 7.44 26.68
C PHE A 47 -8.59 8.97 26.79
N PHE A 48 -8.16 9.70 25.76
CA PHE A 48 -8.10 11.16 25.79
C PHE A 48 -9.27 11.84 25.04
N GLY A 49 -10.04 11.09 24.27
CA GLY A 49 -11.24 11.56 23.57
C GLY A 49 -10.97 12.76 22.65
N GLU A 50 -11.87 13.74 22.69
CA GLU A 50 -11.82 14.96 21.87
C GLU A 50 -10.51 15.77 22.02
N MET A 51 -9.75 15.59 23.11
CA MET A 51 -8.47 16.28 23.31
C MET A 51 -7.44 15.92 22.23
N LEU A 52 -7.60 14.81 21.51
CA LEU A 52 -6.73 14.40 20.41
C LEU A 52 -7.27 14.78 19.02
N ALA A 53 -8.41 15.48 18.92
CA ALA A 53 -9.01 15.87 17.64
C ALA A 53 -8.06 16.72 16.77
N TRP A 54 -7.20 17.55 17.38
CA TRP A 54 -6.22 18.38 16.66
C TRP A 54 -5.16 17.56 15.92
N MET A 55 -4.96 16.28 16.28
CA MET A 55 -4.04 15.39 15.56
C MET A 55 -4.53 15.06 14.15
N SER A 56 -5.82 15.31 13.84
CA SER A 56 -6.35 15.20 12.47
C SER A 56 -5.55 16.02 11.48
N VAL A 57 -5.06 17.21 11.87
CA VAL A 57 -4.23 18.08 11.02
C VAL A 57 -2.92 17.38 10.62
N ILE A 58 -2.30 16.65 11.55
CA ILE A 58 -1.09 15.87 11.28
C ILE A 58 -1.41 14.68 10.37
N GLY A 59 -2.54 14.01 10.62
CA GLY A 59 -3.02 12.91 9.79
C GLY A 59 -3.29 13.36 8.34
N ASP A 60 -4.00 14.46 8.16
CA ASP A 60 -4.31 15.04 6.85
C ASP A 60 -3.04 15.50 6.13
N ALA A 61 -2.10 16.12 6.84
CA ALA A 61 -0.80 16.47 6.30
C ALA A 61 -0.05 15.22 5.79
N PHE A 62 -0.08 14.12 6.56
CA PHE A 62 0.50 12.86 6.15
C PHE A 62 -0.16 12.27 4.89
N ILE A 63 -1.50 12.26 4.82
CA ILE A 63 -2.22 11.81 3.61
C ILE A 63 -1.85 12.66 2.40
N LYS A 64 -1.78 13.98 2.55
CA LYS A 64 -1.39 14.90 1.46
C LYS A 64 0.04 14.64 0.99
N LEU A 65 0.97 14.37 1.90
CA LEU A 65 2.34 13.99 1.55
C LEU A 65 2.37 12.69 0.71
N LEU A 66 1.60 11.68 1.11
CA LEU A 66 1.47 10.45 0.31
C LEU A 66 0.91 10.76 -1.09
N GLN A 67 -0.23 11.45 -1.15
CA GLN A 67 -0.91 11.78 -2.41
C GLN A 67 -0.03 12.59 -3.38
N MET A 68 0.77 13.52 -2.87
CA MET A 68 1.70 14.34 -3.67
C MET A 68 2.64 13.48 -4.53
N THR A 69 3.11 12.35 -4.01
CA THR A 69 4.10 11.51 -4.73
C THR A 69 3.49 10.47 -5.65
N ILE A 70 2.23 10.08 -5.42
CA ILE A 70 1.60 8.96 -6.13
C ILE A 70 1.47 9.24 -7.63
N ILE A 71 0.87 10.38 -8.01
CA ILE A 71 0.58 10.67 -9.43
C ILE A 71 1.88 10.83 -10.25
N PRO A 72 2.86 11.66 -9.85
CA PRO A 72 4.10 11.80 -10.60
C PRO A 72 4.86 10.48 -10.73
N TYR A 73 4.88 9.69 -9.66
CA TYR A 73 5.52 8.38 -9.67
C TYR A 73 4.86 7.40 -10.63
N ILE A 74 3.52 7.30 -10.63
CA ILE A 74 2.77 6.41 -11.53
C ILE A 74 3.08 6.73 -13.00
N ILE A 75 3.06 8.00 -13.39
CA ILE A 75 3.31 8.41 -14.78
C ILE A 75 4.69 7.94 -15.23
N VAL A 76 5.71 8.32 -14.47
CA VAL A 76 7.10 8.05 -14.82
C VAL A 76 7.37 6.55 -14.77
N SER A 77 6.90 5.87 -13.72
CA SER A 77 7.06 4.43 -13.53
C SER A 77 6.39 3.63 -14.65
N LEU A 78 5.13 3.92 -14.99
CA LEU A 78 4.41 3.15 -16.02
C LEU A 78 4.99 3.37 -17.41
N ILE A 79 5.19 4.63 -17.82
CA ILE A 79 5.73 4.93 -19.15
C ILE A 79 7.13 4.34 -19.28
N SER A 80 7.99 4.49 -18.25
CA SER A 80 9.36 3.97 -18.30
C SER A 80 9.41 2.44 -18.26
N SER A 81 8.57 1.80 -17.44
CA SER A 81 8.52 0.34 -17.34
C SER A 81 8.05 -0.28 -18.64
N LEU A 82 6.94 0.20 -19.23
CA LEU A 82 6.45 -0.32 -20.52
C LEU A 82 7.37 0.04 -21.69
N GLY A 83 7.87 1.28 -21.75
CA GLY A 83 8.76 1.73 -22.82
C GLY A 83 10.10 1.00 -22.86
N SER A 84 10.54 0.44 -21.73
CA SER A 84 11.75 -0.40 -21.64
C SER A 84 11.58 -1.80 -22.23
N LEU A 85 10.34 -2.25 -22.47
CA LEU A 85 10.06 -3.57 -23.01
C LEU A 85 10.28 -3.65 -24.52
N THR A 86 10.40 -4.88 -25.01
CA THR A 86 10.25 -5.19 -26.44
C THR A 86 8.79 -5.45 -26.79
N MET A 87 8.42 -5.32 -28.07
CA MET A 87 7.04 -5.55 -28.51
C MET A 87 6.55 -6.97 -28.19
N VAL A 88 7.44 -7.97 -28.29
CA VAL A 88 7.14 -9.37 -27.93
C VAL A 88 6.86 -9.50 -26.44
N GLN A 89 7.67 -8.88 -25.58
CA GLN A 89 7.48 -8.88 -24.13
C GLN A 89 6.19 -8.15 -23.73
N ALA A 90 5.94 -6.97 -24.30
CA ALA A 90 4.73 -6.20 -24.02
C ALA A 90 3.45 -6.98 -24.41
N LYS A 91 3.43 -7.62 -25.58
CA LYS A 91 2.31 -8.47 -26.00
C LYS A 91 2.13 -9.68 -25.08
N SER A 92 3.21 -10.38 -24.74
CA SER A 92 3.16 -11.52 -23.80
C SER A 92 2.64 -11.08 -22.43
N LEU A 93 3.12 -9.95 -21.91
CA LEU A 93 2.69 -9.40 -20.63
C LEU A 93 1.21 -9.03 -20.66
N GLY A 94 0.77 -8.29 -21.68
CA GLY A 94 -0.62 -7.89 -21.84
C GLY A 94 -1.57 -9.08 -21.92
N VAL A 95 -1.20 -10.15 -22.64
CA VAL A 95 -2.02 -11.37 -22.72
C VAL A 95 -2.05 -12.12 -21.39
N LYS A 96 -0.92 -12.27 -20.70
CA LYS A 96 -0.87 -12.97 -19.40
C LYS A 96 -1.65 -12.22 -18.32
N VAL A 97 -1.40 -10.92 -18.19
CA VAL A 97 -2.09 -10.05 -17.22
C VAL A 97 -3.57 -9.96 -17.56
N GLY A 98 -3.93 -9.78 -18.84
CA GLY A 98 -5.32 -9.73 -19.27
C GLY A 98 -6.09 -11.02 -18.96
N LYS A 99 -5.50 -12.20 -19.24
CA LYS A 99 -6.10 -13.49 -18.86
C LYS A 99 -6.28 -13.62 -17.35
N LEU A 100 -5.25 -13.26 -16.57
CA LEU A 100 -5.32 -13.31 -15.12
C LEU A 100 -6.40 -12.37 -14.57
N MET A 101 -6.48 -11.13 -15.07
CA MET A 101 -7.51 -10.17 -14.68
C MET A 101 -8.92 -10.66 -15.02
N LEU A 102 -9.12 -11.26 -16.21
CA LEU A 102 -10.42 -11.83 -16.58
C LEU A 102 -10.85 -12.95 -15.63
N VAL A 103 -9.93 -13.83 -15.22
CA VAL A 103 -10.23 -14.90 -14.25
C VAL A 103 -10.58 -14.31 -12.89
N ILE A 104 -9.83 -13.31 -12.41
CA ILE A 104 -10.10 -12.64 -11.14
C ILE A 104 -11.45 -11.92 -11.18
N TRP A 105 -11.75 -11.20 -12.26
CA TRP A 105 -13.05 -10.53 -12.45
C TRP A 105 -14.20 -11.53 -12.54
N LEU A 106 -14.03 -12.63 -13.26
CA LEU A 106 -15.04 -13.67 -13.32
C LEU A 106 -15.32 -14.24 -11.92
N PHE A 107 -14.28 -14.55 -11.16
CA PHE A 107 -14.43 -15.06 -9.79
C PHE A 107 -15.06 -14.03 -8.87
N GLY A 108 -14.66 -12.76 -8.95
CA GLY A 108 -15.24 -11.66 -8.18
C GLY A 108 -16.72 -11.43 -8.50
N LEU A 109 -17.08 -11.38 -9.78
CA LEU A 109 -18.47 -11.23 -10.24
C LEU A 109 -19.30 -12.46 -9.88
N LEU A 110 -18.75 -13.66 -10.01
CA LEU A 110 -19.42 -14.89 -9.59
C LEU A 110 -19.66 -14.89 -8.08
N THR A 111 -18.67 -14.51 -7.28
CA THR A 111 -18.80 -14.43 -5.81
C THR A 111 -19.85 -13.38 -5.43
N MET A 112 -19.85 -12.21 -6.07
CA MET A 112 -20.90 -11.19 -5.90
C MET A 112 -22.28 -11.71 -6.31
N TYR A 113 -22.39 -12.46 -7.40
CA TYR A 113 -23.65 -13.05 -7.83
C TYR A 113 -24.16 -14.11 -6.84
N LEU A 114 -23.26 -14.97 -6.34
CA LEU A 114 -23.58 -16.04 -5.39
C LEU A 114 -23.93 -15.53 -3.99
N ILE A 115 -23.42 -14.35 -3.59
CA ILE A 115 -23.74 -13.77 -2.28
C ILE A 115 -25.24 -13.51 -2.13
N LYS A 116 -25.94 -13.17 -3.23
CA LYS A 116 -27.40 -13.00 -3.27
C LYS A 116 -28.14 -14.28 -2.84
N TYR A 117 -27.59 -15.46 -3.11
CA TYR A 117 -28.21 -16.74 -2.79
C TYR A 117 -27.76 -17.33 -1.45
N THR A 118 -26.72 -16.76 -0.83
CA THR A 118 -26.12 -17.27 0.41
C THR A 118 -26.73 -16.60 1.65
N PHE A 119 -27.21 -15.36 1.53
CA PHE A 119 -27.97 -14.69 2.57
C PHE A 119 -29.48 -14.89 2.34
N PRO A 120 -30.29 -15.11 3.40
CA PRO A 120 -31.74 -15.06 3.26
C PRO A 120 -32.17 -13.71 2.68
N ASP A 121 -33.36 -13.61 2.06
CA ASP A 121 -33.96 -12.33 1.69
C ASP A 121 -34.29 -11.55 2.98
N TRP A 122 -33.29 -10.98 3.63
CA TRP A 122 -33.50 -9.92 4.60
C TRP A 122 -34.08 -8.78 3.76
N GLN A 123 -35.36 -8.48 3.96
CA GLN A 123 -35.89 -7.18 3.55
C GLN A 123 -34.88 -6.17 4.06
N ALA A 124 -34.15 -5.52 3.15
CA ALA A 124 -33.34 -4.37 3.50
C ALA A 124 -34.30 -3.49 4.29
N GLY A 125 -34.06 -3.32 5.60
CA GLY A 125 -34.94 -2.50 6.42
C GLY A 125 -35.13 -1.20 5.67
N GLU A 126 -36.36 -0.71 5.54
CA GLU A 126 -36.73 0.42 4.67
C GLU A 126 -35.90 1.71 4.90
N PHE A 127 -35.01 1.71 5.89
CA PHE A 127 -33.86 2.60 6.06
C PHE A 127 -32.85 2.61 4.90
N PHE A 128 -32.74 1.54 4.10
CA PHE A 128 -32.04 1.55 2.81
C PHE A 128 -33.06 1.70 1.69
N SER A 129 -33.75 2.85 1.68
CA SER A 129 -34.51 3.27 0.53
C SER A 129 -33.53 3.43 -0.64
N LEU A 130 -33.50 2.43 -1.53
CA LEU A 130 -32.81 2.49 -2.84
C LEU A 130 -33.34 3.65 -3.71
N THR A 131 -34.36 4.36 -3.23
CA THR A 131 -34.93 5.61 -3.75
C THR A 131 -34.09 6.85 -3.40
N ALA A 132 -33.07 6.74 -2.53
CA ALA A 132 -32.06 7.79 -2.30
C ALA A 132 -30.80 7.61 -3.17
N LEU A 133 -30.90 6.84 -4.26
CA LEU A 133 -30.04 7.08 -5.41
C LEU A 133 -30.49 8.41 -6.00
N GLU A 134 -29.95 9.52 -5.47
CA GLU A 134 -29.75 10.72 -6.27
C GLU A 134 -29.32 10.24 -7.64
N ASP A 135 -30.09 10.60 -8.67
CA ASP A 135 -29.76 10.36 -10.07
C ASP A 135 -28.28 10.70 -10.21
N PRO A 136 -27.37 9.71 -10.39
CA PRO A 136 -25.96 9.90 -10.16
C PRO A 136 -25.42 10.64 -11.36
N ASN A 137 -25.69 11.96 -11.41
CA ASN A 137 -25.35 12.93 -12.45
C ASN A 137 -24.49 12.30 -13.52
N SER A 138 -25.16 11.63 -14.47
CA SER A 138 -24.59 10.88 -15.60
C SER A 138 -23.08 10.75 -15.50
N ILE A 139 -22.56 9.96 -14.54
CA ILE A 139 -21.13 9.78 -14.44
C ILE A 139 -20.75 9.07 -15.73
N ASN A 140 -20.20 9.83 -16.67
CA ASN A 140 -19.85 9.30 -17.96
C ASN A 140 -18.65 8.39 -17.73
N LEU A 141 -18.94 7.10 -17.56
CA LEU A 141 -17.92 6.08 -17.35
C LEU A 141 -16.86 6.15 -18.45
N LEU A 142 -17.26 6.56 -19.66
CA LEU A 142 -16.33 6.76 -20.76
C LEU A 142 -15.30 7.85 -20.44
N ASP A 143 -15.70 8.96 -19.83
CA ASP A 143 -14.80 10.07 -19.48
C ASP A 143 -13.87 9.76 -18.29
N ILE A 144 -14.30 8.86 -17.38
CA ILE A 144 -13.47 8.40 -16.25
C ILE A 144 -12.35 7.45 -16.73
N TYR A 145 -12.62 6.66 -17.77
CA TYR A 145 -11.68 5.65 -18.27
C TYR A 145 -10.87 6.12 -19.48
N ILE A 146 -11.46 6.91 -20.37
CA ILE A 146 -10.84 7.40 -21.60
C ILE A 146 -10.67 8.92 -21.50
N PRO A 147 -9.45 9.42 -21.26
CA PRO A 147 -9.23 10.85 -21.15
C PRO A 147 -9.34 11.52 -22.52
N SER A 148 -10.23 12.50 -22.66
CA SER A 148 -10.15 13.49 -23.75
C SER A 148 -8.95 14.43 -23.57
N ASN A 149 -8.55 14.66 -22.31
CA ASN A 149 -7.38 15.43 -21.93
C ASN A 149 -6.64 14.75 -20.75
N PRO A 150 -5.41 14.23 -20.95
CA PRO A 150 -4.66 13.57 -19.88
C PRO A 150 -4.25 14.53 -18.77
N PHE A 151 -3.98 15.81 -19.07
CA PHE A 151 -3.63 16.81 -18.05
C PHE A 151 -4.81 17.14 -17.14
N PHE A 152 -6.03 17.20 -17.70
CA PHE A 152 -7.24 17.33 -16.88
C PHE A 152 -7.41 16.14 -15.93
N SER A 153 -7.16 14.93 -16.44
CA SER A 153 -7.25 13.70 -15.64
C SER A 153 -6.20 13.67 -14.53
N LEU A 154 -4.99 14.17 -14.80
CA LEU A 154 -3.92 14.33 -13.82
C LEU A 154 -4.30 15.30 -12.69
N SER A 155 -4.88 16.46 -13.04
CA SER A 155 -5.29 17.45 -12.04
C SER A 155 -6.46 16.97 -11.17
N ASN A 156 -7.38 16.18 -11.74
CA ASN A 156 -8.56 15.65 -11.04
C ASN A 156 -8.34 14.26 -10.44
N SER A 157 -7.10 13.73 -10.49
CA SER A 157 -6.76 12.41 -9.94
C SER A 157 -7.61 11.25 -10.52
N TYR A 158 -7.97 11.31 -11.81
CA TYR A 158 -8.67 10.22 -12.50
C TYR A 158 -7.69 9.10 -12.87
N ILE A 159 -7.36 8.27 -11.87
CA ILE A 159 -6.33 7.23 -11.97
C ILE A 159 -6.53 6.28 -13.17
N PRO A 160 -7.73 5.74 -13.46
CA PRO A 160 -7.91 4.84 -14.59
C PRO A 160 -7.53 5.47 -15.93
N ALA A 161 -8.00 6.69 -16.18
CA ALA A 161 -7.66 7.46 -17.38
C ALA A 161 -6.15 7.79 -17.47
N ILE A 162 -5.52 8.17 -16.35
CA ILE A 162 -4.07 8.42 -16.30
C ILE A 162 -3.29 7.14 -16.66
N VAL A 163 -3.68 5.99 -16.09
CA VAL A 163 -3.04 4.70 -16.36
C VAL A 163 -3.21 4.32 -17.83
N LEU A 164 -4.41 4.47 -18.41
CA LEU A 164 -4.66 4.19 -19.83
C LEU A 164 -3.74 5.01 -20.73
N PHE A 165 -3.65 6.33 -20.47
CA PHE A 165 -2.74 7.22 -21.20
C PHE A 165 -1.28 6.76 -21.07
N CYS A 166 -0.80 6.48 -19.84
CA CYS A 166 0.58 6.05 -19.60
C CYS A 166 0.91 4.71 -20.29
N VAL A 167 -0.03 3.77 -20.30
CA VAL A 167 0.13 2.47 -20.98
C VAL A 167 0.20 2.68 -22.49
N ALA A 168 -0.69 3.48 -23.08
CA ALA A 168 -0.67 3.78 -24.50
C ALA A 168 0.64 4.47 -24.92
N THR A 169 1.08 5.48 -24.16
CA THR A 169 2.36 6.18 -24.38
C THR A 169 3.56 5.23 -24.23
N GLY A 170 3.58 4.40 -23.19
CA GLY A 170 4.65 3.43 -22.95
C GLY A 170 4.76 2.41 -24.07
N ILE A 171 3.63 1.88 -24.57
CA ILE A 171 3.62 0.95 -25.71
C ILE A 171 4.07 1.65 -27.00
N ALA A 172 3.61 2.87 -27.27
CA ALA A 172 4.04 3.63 -28.45
C ALA A 172 5.55 3.87 -28.45
N LEU A 173 6.14 4.11 -27.26
CA LEU A 173 7.57 4.34 -27.10
C LEU A 173 8.43 3.13 -27.45
N ILE A 174 7.88 1.91 -27.40
CA ILE A 174 8.59 0.67 -27.77
C ILE A 174 9.06 0.71 -29.23
N SER A 175 8.26 1.31 -30.11
CA SER A 175 8.48 1.36 -31.56
C SER A 175 9.28 2.58 -32.03
N ILE A 176 9.70 3.46 -31.13
CA ILE A 176 10.43 4.68 -31.48
C ILE A 176 11.95 4.44 -31.40
N ASP A 177 12.63 4.72 -32.51
CA ASP A 177 14.08 4.75 -32.56
C ASP A 177 14.63 5.91 -31.72
N LYS A 178 15.75 5.70 -31.01
CA LYS A 178 16.36 6.67 -30.07
C LYS A 178 15.51 7.00 -28.84
N LYS A 179 14.57 6.13 -28.44
CA LYS A 179 13.81 6.27 -27.18
C LYS A 179 14.67 6.47 -25.94
N ASP A 180 15.93 6.00 -25.95
CA ASP A 180 16.90 6.15 -24.87
C ASP A 180 17.08 7.59 -24.39
N SER A 181 16.97 8.57 -25.29
CA SER A 181 17.09 10.01 -24.98
C SER A 181 16.00 10.49 -24.01
N LEU A 182 14.80 9.92 -24.08
CA LEU A 182 13.71 10.19 -23.15
C LEU A 182 13.73 9.20 -21.97
N MET A 183 14.08 7.94 -22.25
CA MET A 183 14.00 6.85 -21.29
C MET A 183 14.96 7.02 -20.11
N ARG A 184 16.21 7.45 -20.35
CA ARG A 184 17.19 7.64 -19.29
C ARG A 184 16.78 8.74 -18.29
N PRO A 185 16.41 9.96 -18.72
CA PRO A 185 15.88 10.97 -17.80
C PRO A 185 14.63 10.50 -17.04
N MET A 186 13.71 9.79 -17.71
CA MET A 186 12.51 9.27 -17.05
C MET A 186 12.85 8.26 -15.95
N GLN A 187 13.77 7.32 -16.19
CA GLN A 187 14.18 6.36 -15.16
C GLN A 187 14.83 7.07 -13.96
N LEU A 188 15.71 8.03 -14.20
CA LEU A 188 16.33 8.84 -13.13
C LEU A 188 15.28 9.63 -12.32
N LEU A 189 14.28 10.19 -12.99
CA LEU A 189 13.18 10.88 -12.32
C LEU A 189 12.33 9.90 -11.49
N GLY A 190 12.10 8.69 -11.99
CA GLY A 190 11.41 7.62 -11.28
C GLY A 190 12.14 7.20 -10.00
N GLU A 191 13.48 7.08 -10.06
CA GLU A 191 14.31 6.84 -8.88
C GLU A 191 14.25 7.98 -7.87
N ALA A 192 14.25 9.24 -8.34
CA ALA A 192 14.12 10.41 -7.49
C ALA A 192 12.77 10.40 -6.75
N PHE A 193 11.67 10.19 -7.46
CA PHE A 193 10.32 10.08 -6.86
C PHE A 193 10.23 8.91 -5.89
N ASN A 194 10.78 7.74 -6.23
CA ASN A 194 10.84 6.61 -5.31
C ASN A 194 11.59 6.97 -4.01
N LYS A 195 12.73 7.67 -4.09
CA LYS A 195 13.45 8.12 -2.87
C LYS A 195 12.61 9.06 -2.01
N VAL A 196 11.82 9.94 -2.61
CA VAL A 196 10.87 10.80 -1.86
C VAL A 196 9.79 9.95 -1.20
N THR A 197 9.16 9.02 -1.94
CA THR A 197 8.16 8.09 -1.38
C THR A 197 8.72 7.28 -0.21
N GLN A 198 9.93 6.74 -0.34
CA GLN A 198 10.60 6.01 0.75
C GLN A 198 10.89 6.90 1.97
N SER A 199 11.13 8.19 1.76
CA SER A 199 11.33 9.14 2.86
C SER A 199 10.01 9.41 3.60
N ILE A 200 8.89 9.53 2.87
CA ILE A 200 7.56 9.71 3.45
C ILE A 200 7.11 8.45 4.21
N VAL A 201 7.42 7.25 3.70
CA VAL A 201 7.12 5.97 4.39
C VAL A 201 7.77 5.89 5.77
N LYS A 202 8.92 6.54 6.01
CA LYS A 202 9.52 6.62 7.35
C LYS A 202 8.67 7.40 8.36
N LEU A 203 7.83 8.32 7.89
CA LEU A 203 6.89 9.11 8.70
C LEU A 203 5.57 8.37 8.96
N MET A 204 5.34 7.23 8.27
CA MET A 204 4.12 6.44 8.38
C MET A 204 3.70 6.09 9.82
N PRO A 205 4.60 5.71 10.74
CA PRO A 205 4.21 5.43 12.13
C PRO A 205 3.62 6.65 12.85
N ILE A 206 4.12 7.86 12.56
CA ILE A 206 3.62 9.10 13.16
C ILE A 206 2.28 9.46 12.52
N GLY A 207 2.19 9.38 11.20
CA GLY A 207 0.95 9.66 10.46
C GLY A 207 -0.20 8.75 10.91
N ILE A 208 0.04 7.44 10.97
CA ILE A 208 -0.98 6.47 11.39
C ILE A 208 -1.38 6.67 12.85
N PHE A 209 -0.43 6.93 13.75
CA PHE A 209 -0.75 7.24 15.14
C PHE A 209 -1.68 8.46 15.23
N ALA A 210 -1.31 9.57 14.58
CA ALA A 210 -2.09 10.80 14.62
C ALA A 210 -3.49 10.63 14.01
N MET A 211 -3.59 9.95 12.87
CA MET A 211 -4.88 9.64 12.22
C MET A 211 -5.77 8.81 13.12
N THR A 212 -5.27 7.68 13.61
CA THR A 212 -6.07 6.75 14.42
C THR A 212 -6.42 7.32 15.79
N ALA A 213 -5.53 8.10 16.41
CA ALA A 213 -5.81 8.80 17.65
C ALA A 213 -6.92 9.84 17.51
N ALA A 214 -6.86 10.67 16.45
CA ALA A 214 -7.91 11.65 16.18
C ALA A 214 -9.25 10.97 15.87
N THR A 215 -9.26 9.99 14.96
CA THR A 215 -10.48 9.26 14.58
C THR A 215 -11.09 8.49 15.75
N ALA A 216 -10.29 7.76 16.52
CA ALA A 216 -10.81 7.02 17.68
C ALA A 216 -11.25 7.94 18.83
N GLY A 217 -10.66 9.14 18.96
CA GLY A 217 -11.01 10.11 20.00
C GLY A 217 -12.28 10.92 19.71
N THR A 218 -12.68 11.05 18.44
CA THR A 218 -13.91 11.75 18.03
C THR A 218 -15.06 10.80 17.69
N MET A 219 -14.84 9.48 17.72
CA MET A 219 -15.88 8.48 17.45
C MET A 219 -16.73 8.21 18.69
N ASP A 220 -18.02 8.05 18.48
CA ASP A 220 -18.93 7.59 19.53
C ASP A 220 -18.76 6.10 19.80
N PHE A 221 -19.13 5.66 21.00
CA PHE A 221 -18.97 4.27 21.42
C PHE A 221 -19.76 3.28 20.54
N GLU A 222 -20.94 3.67 20.04
CA GLU A 222 -21.73 2.84 19.13
C GLU A 222 -21.06 2.65 17.76
N GLU A 223 -20.46 3.71 17.22
CA GLU A 223 -19.70 3.65 15.97
C GLU A 223 -18.44 2.79 16.13
N PHE A 224 -17.75 2.94 17.26
CA PHE A 224 -16.59 2.11 17.59
C PHE A 224 -16.95 0.62 17.67
N GLN A 225 -18.09 0.26 18.28
CA GLN A 225 -18.55 -1.13 18.32
C GLN A 225 -18.84 -1.69 16.92
N LYS A 226 -19.52 -0.92 16.06
CA LYS A 226 -19.79 -1.32 14.67
C LYS A 226 -18.48 -1.55 13.91
N LEU A 227 -17.52 -0.65 14.06
CA LEU A 227 -16.20 -0.76 13.44
C LEU A 227 -15.42 -1.98 13.95
N GLN A 228 -15.47 -2.26 15.26
CA GLN A 228 -14.82 -3.43 15.85
C GLN A 228 -15.40 -4.73 15.28
N VAL A 229 -16.73 -4.87 15.21
CA VAL A 229 -17.39 -6.07 14.67
C VAL A 229 -16.99 -6.27 13.21
N TYR A 230 -17.03 -5.20 12.40
CA TYR A 230 -16.59 -5.24 11.01
C TYR A 230 -15.12 -5.65 10.88
N PHE A 231 -14.23 -5.06 11.69
CA PHE A 231 -12.80 -5.36 11.67
C PHE A 231 -12.52 -6.82 12.05
N VAL A 232 -13.13 -7.33 13.13
CA VAL A 232 -12.95 -8.72 13.55
C VAL A 232 -13.49 -9.70 12.49
N ALA A 233 -14.68 -9.44 11.95
CA ALA A 233 -15.25 -10.26 10.89
C ALA A 233 -14.35 -10.28 9.65
N HIS A 234 -13.79 -9.13 9.27
CA HIS A 234 -12.85 -9.01 8.16
C HIS A 234 -11.57 -9.80 8.42
N VAL A 235 -10.94 -9.64 9.59
CA VAL A 235 -9.71 -10.36 9.97
C VAL A 235 -9.95 -11.88 9.95
N VAL A 236 -11.07 -12.35 10.52
CA VAL A 236 -11.43 -13.78 10.51
C VAL A 236 -11.62 -14.28 9.07
N MET A 237 -12.35 -13.53 8.24
CA MET A 237 -12.55 -13.87 6.83
C MET A 237 -11.22 -13.90 6.07
N THR A 238 -10.33 -12.94 6.28
CA THR A 238 -8.99 -12.90 5.67
C THR A 238 -8.16 -14.10 6.10
N ILE A 239 -8.17 -14.48 7.39
CA ILE A 239 -7.45 -15.67 7.89
C ILE A 239 -7.99 -16.93 7.22
N ILE A 240 -9.31 -17.12 7.16
CA ILE A 240 -9.93 -18.27 6.49
C ILE A 240 -9.55 -18.30 5.01
N LEU A 241 -9.64 -17.15 4.32
CA LEU A 241 -9.30 -17.06 2.91
C LEU A 241 -7.81 -17.38 2.66
N THR A 242 -6.92 -16.87 3.52
CA THR A 242 -5.47 -16.97 3.33
C THR A 242 -4.92 -18.34 3.71
N TYR A 243 -5.40 -18.95 4.79
CA TYR A 243 -4.87 -20.22 5.30
C TYR A 243 -5.66 -21.45 4.86
N TRP A 244 -6.91 -21.28 4.43
CA TRP A 244 -7.77 -22.39 4.01
C TRP A 244 -8.08 -22.34 2.52
N VAL A 245 -8.72 -21.28 2.06
CA VAL A 245 -9.27 -21.21 0.70
C VAL A 245 -8.17 -21.11 -0.34
N LEU A 246 -7.19 -20.21 -0.15
CA LEU A 246 -6.12 -19.99 -1.10
C LEU A 246 -5.21 -21.22 -1.25
N PRO A 247 -4.76 -21.89 -0.16
CA PRO A 247 -4.07 -23.17 -0.26
C PRO A 247 -4.92 -24.29 -0.88
N ALA A 248 -6.22 -24.37 -0.59
CA ALA A 248 -7.10 -25.37 -1.19
C ALA A 248 -7.24 -25.19 -2.71
N ILE A 249 -7.37 -23.95 -3.18
CA ILE A 249 -7.38 -23.61 -4.61
C ILE A 249 -6.03 -23.95 -5.24
N LEU A 250 -4.91 -23.59 -4.59
CA LEU A 250 -3.57 -23.91 -5.08
C LEU A 250 -3.30 -25.41 -5.15
N ALA A 251 -3.73 -26.19 -4.16
CA ALA A 251 -3.61 -27.65 -4.18
C ALA A 251 -4.46 -28.31 -5.28
N THR A 252 -5.53 -27.65 -5.73
CA THR A 252 -6.41 -28.16 -6.81
C THR A 252 -5.87 -27.81 -8.20
N ILE A 253 -5.16 -26.69 -8.36
CA ILE A 253 -4.69 -26.16 -9.65
C ILE A 253 -3.21 -26.47 -9.93
N THR A 254 -2.40 -26.71 -8.89
CA THR A 254 -0.95 -26.95 -8.98
C THR A 254 -0.57 -28.26 -8.29
N PRO A 255 0.46 -29.00 -8.77
CA PRO A 255 0.87 -30.29 -8.19
C PRO A 255 1.73 -30.11 -6.92
N PHE A 256 1.55 -29.03 -6.18
CA PHE A 256 2.24 -28.79 -4.91
C PHE A 256 1.28 -29.09 -3.77
N SER A 257 1.69 -30.00 -2.88
CA SER A 257 0.89 -30.46 -1.76
C SER A 257 1.01 -29.47 -0.60
N TYR A 258 -0.06 -29.35 0.20
CA TYR A 258 -0.15 -28.51 1.40
C TYR A 258 1.02 -28.70 2.40
N ARG A 259 1.74 -29.83 2.29
CA ARG A 259 2.87 -30.21 3.14
C ARG A 259 4.23 -29.60 2.77
N ASP A 260 4.37 -28.97 1.61
CA ASP A 260 5.67 -28.40 1.18
C ASP A 260 5.86 -26.92 1.57
N ILE A 261 4.84 -26.29 2.17
CA ILE A 261 4.78 -24.85 2.46
C ILE A 261 4.58 -24.55 3.96
N THR A 262 4.76 -25.56 4.84
CA THR A 262 4.84 -25.36 6.30
C THR A 262 6.23 -25.73 6.76
#